data_AF-A0A7Y4AN18-F1
#
_entry.id   AF-A0A7Y4AN18-F1
#
_cell.length_a   1.000
_cell.length_b   1.000
_cell.length_c   1.000
_cell.angle_alpha   90.00
_cell.angle_beta   90.00
_cell.angle_gamma   90.00
#
_symmetry.space_group_name_H-M   'P 1'
#
loop_
_entity.id
_entity.type
_entity.pdbx_description
1 polymer ?
#
loop_
_entity_poly.entity_id
_entity_poly.type
_entity_poly.pdbx_seq_one_letter_code
_entity_poly.pdbx_strand_id
1 'polypeptide(L)'
;MSKSKKFDIRLSEKRTGWTAEITRQVTSRSTTVSKRENGFETEELAKEWAEKELAGFIKNQADRNERKSEQRKERDEIRHTKELKAEQAREARAKAREADDFDAE
;
A
#
# COMPACT_ATOMS: atom_id res chain seq x y z
N MET A 1 3.01 22.54 9.70
CA MET A 1 2.40 21.55 8.80
C MET A 1 3.38 20.40 8.57
N SER A 2 3.10 19.23 9.13
CA SER A 2 3.86 18.02 8.81
C SER A 2 3.70 17.67 7.33
N LYS A 3 4.77 17.75 6.53
CA LYS A 3 4.73 17.38 5.11
C LYS A 3 4.62 15.86 4.99
N SER A 4 3.41 15.36 4.77
CA SER A 4 3.22 13.96 4.37
C SER A 4 3.24 13.88 2.83
N LYS A 5 3.89 12.85 2.26
CA LYS A 5 4.03 12.73 0.79
C LYS A 5 2.71 12.45 0.06
N LYS A 6 1.69 11.91 0.76
CA LYS A 6 0.43 11.44 0.15
C LYS A 6 -0.79 12.22 0.59
N PHE A 7 -0.75 12.88 1.73
CA PHE A 7 -1.89 13.55 2.30
C PHE A 7 -1.56 15.01 2.60
N ASP A 8 -2.54 15.87 2.42
CA ASP A 8 -2.41 17.31 2.66
C ASP A 8 -3.70 17.85 3.26
N ILE A 9 -3.60 18.94 4.02
CA ILE A 9 -4.72 19.62 4.66
C ILE A 9 -5.09 20.86 3.84
N ARG A 10 -6.37 20.99 3.49
CA ARG A 10 -6.91 22.21 2.89
C ARG A 10 -7.93 22.81 3.84
N LEU A 11 -7.68 24.06 4.22
CA LEU A 11 -8.61 24.86 5.00
C LEU A 11 -9.30 25.85 4.06
N SER A 12 -10.59 26.06 4.23
CA SER A 12 -11.32 27.09 3.51
C SER A 12 -12.35 27.73 4.41
N GLU A 13 -12.37 29.05 4.42
CA GLU A 13 -13.42 29.83 5.07
C GLU A 13 -14.69 29.81 4.23
N LYS A 14 -15.83 29.61 4.88
CA LYS A 14 -17.16 29.61 4.28
C LYS A 14 -18.06 30.56 5.08
N ARG A 15 -19.23 30.87 4.52
CA ARG A 15 -20.24 31.75 5.14
C ARG A 15 -20.64 31.32 6.56
N THR A 16 -20.53 30.04 6.89
CA THR A 16 -20.96 29.45 8.16
C THR A 16 -19.77 28.98 9.01
N GLY A 17 -18.57 29.53 8.78
CA GLY A 17 -17.34 29.16 9.49
C GLY A 17 -16.32 28.45 8.61
N TRP A 18 -15.37 27.79 9.26
CA TRP A 18 -14.24 27.14 8.62
C TRP A 18 -14.55 25.70 8.24
N THR A 19 -13.96 25.26 7.13
CA THR A 19 -14.01 23.89 6.62
C THR A 19 -12.61 23.34 6.50
N ALA A 20 -12.39 22.14 7.00
CA ALA A 20 -11.15 21.40 6.87
C ALA A 20 -11.33 20.16 5.99
N GLU A 21 -10.41 19.96 5.06
CA GLU A 21 -10.37 18.82 4.16
C GLU A 21 -9.02 18.12 4.25
N ILE A 22 -9.05 16.81 4.45
CA ILE A 22 -7.88 15.96 4.27
C ILE A 22 -7.93 15.43 2.85
N THR A 23 -6.97 15.86 2.03
CA THR A 23 -6.81 15.39 0.65
C THR A 23 -5.76 14.30 0.56
N ARG A 24 -5.92 13.39 -0.39
CA ARG A 24 -4.96 12.33 -0.69
C ARG A 24 -4.59 12.34 -2.16
N GLN A 25 -3.30 12.35 -2.44
CA GLN A 25 -2.78 12.11 -3.77
C GLN A 25 -2.95 10.62 -4.14
N VAL A 26 -3.83 10.36 -5.11
CA VAL A 26 -4.14 9.00 -5.58
C VAL A 26 -3.16 8.59 -6.68
N THR A 27 -2.90 9.49 -7.62
CA THR A 27 -1.88 9.34 -8.67
C THR A 27 -1.06 10.63 -8.79
N SER A 28 0.00 10.62 -9.61
CA SER A 28 0.79 11.83 -9.87
C SER A 28 -0.04 13.02 -10.39
N ARG A 29 -1.19 12.74 -11.01
CA ARG A 29 -2.07 13.74 -11.65
C ARG A 29 -3.39 13.97 -10.90
N SER A 30 -3.70 13.18 -9.87
CA SER A 30 -5.02 13.23 -9.22
C SER A 30 -4.94 13.24 -7.69
N THR A 31 -5.79 14.09 -7.11
CA THR A 31 -5.94 14.27 -5.67
C THR A 31 -7.42 14.23 -5.32
N THR A 32 -7.77 13.52 -4.26
CA THR A 32 -9.17 13.31 -3.83
C THR A 32 -9.32 13.66 -2.36
N VAL A 33 -10.46 14.24 -1.98
CA VAL A 33 -10.80 14.49 -0.57
C VAL A 33 -11.11 13.15 0.11
N SER A 34 -10.36 12.80 1.15
CA SER A 34 -10.54 11.58 1.94
C SER A 34 -11.46 11.78 3.13
N LYS A 35 -11.44 12.96 3.76
CA LYS A 35 -12.35 13.35 4.83
C LYS A 35 -12.52 14.86 4.82
N ARG A 36 -13.72 15.33 5.17
CA ARG A 36 -14.05 16.75 5.31
C ARG A 36 -14.88 16.94 6.57
N GLU A 37 -14.65 18.04 7.25
CA GLU A 37 -15.49 18.54 8.35
C GLU A 37 -15.68 20.05 8.19
N ASN A 38 -16.85 20.55 8.58
CA ASN A 38 -17.23 21.95 8.40
C ASN A 38 -17.88 22.53 9.65
N GLY A 39 -18.00 23.85 9.67
CA GLY A 39 -18.65 24.57 10.78
C GLY A 39 -17.72 24.84 11.96
N PHE A 40 -16.41 24.82 11.76
CA PHE A 40 -15.47 25.26 12.78
C PHE A 40 -15.56 26.78 12.97
N GLU A 41 -15.46 27.23 14.21
CA GLU A 41 -15.52 28.66 14.53
C GLU A 41 -14.25 29.39 14.06
N THR A 42 -13.09 28.74 14.15
CA THR A 42 -11.79 29.32 13.80
C THR A 42 -11.00 28.41 12.87
N GLU A 43 -10.06 29.00 12.14
CA GLU A 43 -9.09 28.26 11.31
C GLU A 43 -8.27 27.28 12.17
N GLU A 44 -7.91 27.69 13.38
CA GLU A 44 -7.08 26.90 14.30
C GLU A 44 -7.79 25.61 14.72
N LEU A 45 -9.07 25.68 15.09
CA LEU A 45 -9.87 24.49 15.43
C LEU A 45 -10.01 23.54 14.24
N ALA A 46 -10.23 24.09 13.04
CA ALA A 46 -10.31 23.32 11.81
C ALA A 46 -8.97 22.61 11.50
N LYS A 47 -7.86 23.30 11.73
CA LYS A 47 -6.51 22.79 11.54
C LYS A 47 -6.16 21.69 12.54
N GLU A 48 -6.40 21.90 13.83
CA GLU A 48 -6.13 20.91 14.87
C GLU A 48 -6.90 19.61 14.63
N TRP A 49 -8.17 19.73 14.27
CA TRP A 49 -8.99 18.59 13.87
C TRP A 49 -8.34 17.85 12.68
N ALA A 50 -7.95 18.58 11.64
CA ALA A 50 -7.37 17.98 10.44
C ALA A 50 -6.02 17.31 10.72
N GLU A 51 -5.16 17.91 11.54
CA GLU A 51 -3.86 17.34 11.93
C GLU A 51 -4.02 16.07 12.77
N LYS A 52 -4.97 16.06 13.71
CA LYS A 52 -5.30 14.88 14.51
C LYS A 52 -5.78 13.72 13.64
N GLU A 53 -6.71 13.98 12.73
CA GLU A 53 -7.25 12.98 11.82
C GLU A 53 -6.19 12.51 10.81
N LEU A 54 -5.34 13.42 10.31
CA LEU A 54 -4.25 13.12 9.39
C LEU A 54 -3.28 12.08 9.97
N ALA A 55 -2.95 12.18 11.26
CA ALA A 55 -2.09 11.20 11.93
C ALA A 55 -2.68 9.78 11.83
N GLY A 56 -4.00 9.64 11.99
CA GLY A 56 -4.72 8.37 11.80
C GLY A 56 -4.63 7.85 10.37
N PHE A 57 -4.77 8.72 9.36
CA PHE A 57 -4.61 8.33 7.95
C PHE A 57 -3.20 7.84 7.62
N ILE A 58 -2.17 8.50 8.15
CA ILE A 58 -0.77 8.11 7.95
C ILE A 58 -0.51 6.75 8.57
N LYS A 59 -0.92 6.53 9.83
CA LYS A 59 -0.78 5.25 10.52
C LYS A 59 -1.47 4.11 9.75
N ASN A 60 -2.74 4.30 9.41
CA ASN A 60 -3.51 3.32 8.64
C ASN A 60 -2.91 3.02 7.25
N GLN A 61 -2.19 3.99 6.66
CA GLN A 61 -1.49 3.78 5.39
C GLN A 61 -0.19 2.98 5.59
N ALA A 62 0.55 3.22 6.66
CA ALA A 62 1.76 2.47 7.02
C ALA A 62 1.41 1.00 7.30
N ASP A 63 0.45 0.74 8.18
CA ASP A 63 0.02 -0.62 8.57
C ASP A 63 -0.46 -1.43 7.35
N ARG A 64 -1.19 -0.80 6.42
CA ARG A 64 -1.62 -1.44 5.18
C ARG A 64 -0.45 -1.73 4.23
N ASN A 65 0.56 -0.88 4.19
CA ASN A 65 1.73 -1.09 3.34
C ASN A 65 2.59 -2.22 3.86
N GLU A 66 2.79 -2.31 5.18
CA GLU A 66 3.52 -3.38 5.85
C GLU A 66 2.87 -4.73 5.57
N ARG A 67 1.58 -4.89 5.88
CA ARG A 67 0.82 -6.13 5.59
C ARG A 67 0.92 -6.56 4.13
N LYS A 68 0.79 -5.61 3.20
CA LYS A 68 0.94 -5.90 1.76
C LYS A 68 2.36 -6.25 1.37
N SER A 69 3.36 -5.76 2.09
CA SER A 69 4.77 -6.10 1.87
C SER A 69 5.04 -7.55 2.27
N GLU A 70 4.56 -7.95 3.43
CA GLU A 70 4.67 -9.32 3.94
C GLU A 70 3.99 -10.32 2.99
N GLN A 71 2.74 -10.04 2.59
CA GLN A 71 2.02 -10.87 1.61
C GLN A 71 2.74 -11.00 0.26
N ARG A 72 3.50 -9.97 -0.16
CA ARG A 72 4.31 -10.06 -1.38
C ARG A 72 5.49 -11.00 -1.18
N LYS A 73 6.21 -10.89 -0.05
CA LYS A 73 7.34 -11.76 0.28
C LYS A 73 6.91 -13.22 0.34
N GLU A 74 5.85 -13.52 1.07
CA GLU A 74 5.31 -14.88 1.19
C GLU A 74 4.92 -15.45 -0.19
N ARG A 75 4.21 -14.67 -1.02
CA ARG A 75 3.87 -15.10 -2.38
C ARG A 75 5.11 -15.34 -3.24
N ASP A 76 6.12 -14.47 -3.14
CA ASP A 76 7.35 -14.60 -3.92
C ASP A 76 8.17 -15.82 -3.48
N GLU A 77 8.20 -16.14 -2.17
CA GLU A 77 8.79 -17.37 -1.61
C GLU A 77 8.04 -18.63 -2.08
N ILE A 78 6.70 -18.61 -2.06
CA ILE A 78 5.88 -19.71 -2.57
C ILE A 78 6.11 -19.92 -4.07
N ARG A 79 6.25 -18.83 -4.85
CA ARG A 79 6.55 -18.93 -6.29
C ARG A 79 7.93 -19.56 -6.49
N HIS A 80 8.95 -19.07 -5.79
CA HIS A 80 10.32 -19.56 -5.91
C HIS A 80 10.44 -21.04 -5.53
N THR A 81 9.81 -21.46 -4.42
CA THR A 81 9.82 -22.88 -3.99
C THR A 81 9.10 -23.79 -4.98
N LYS A 82 8.01 -23.32 -5.62
CA LYS A 82 7.34 -24.05 -6.70
C LYS A 82 8.20 -24.17 -7.95
N GLU A 83 8.92 -23.11 -8.31
CA GLU A 83 9.85 -23.10 -9.44
C GLU A 83 11.00 -24.10 -9.22
N LEU A 84 11.65 -24.07 -8.05
CA LEU A 84 12.70 -25.02 -7.70
C LEU A 84 12.22 -26.48 -7.73
N LYS A 85 11.04 -26.76 -7.16
CA LYS A 85 10.47 -28.12 -7.20
C LYS A 85 10.15 -28.57 -8.62
N ALA A 86 9.64 -27.66 -9.47
CA ALA A 86 9.36 -27.96 -10.86
C ALA A 86 10.65 -28.24 -11.66
N GLU A 87 11.73 -27.52 -11.37
CA GLU A 87 13.05 -27.74 -11.97
C GLU A 87 13.63 -29.10 -11.53
N GLN A 88 13.63 -29.40 -10.23
CA GLN A 88 14.06 -30.69 -9.70
C GLN A 88 13.26 -31.87 -10.31
N ALA A 89 11.95 -31.71 -10.48
CA ALA A 89 11.12 -32.72 -11.12
C ALA A 89 11.45 -32.90 -12.61
N ARG A 90 11.80 -31.82 -13.32
CA ARG A 90 12.26 -31.89 -14.72
C ARG A 90 13.60 -32.57 -14.83
N GLU A 91 14.56 -32.23 -13.96
CA GLU A 91 15.87 -32.87 -13.90
C GLU A 91 15.77 -34.35 -13.56
N ALA A 92 14.99 -34.72 -12.54
CA ALA A 92 14.78 -36.12 -12.18
C ALA A 92 14.16 -36.92 -13.33
N ARG A 93 13.20 -36.34 -14.06
CA ARG A 93 12.59 -36.96 -15.24
C ARG A 93 13.57 -37.09 -16.39
N ALA A 94 14.43 -36.09 -16.61
CA ALA A 94 15.48 -36.15 -17.63
C ALA A 94 16.49 -37.25 -17.32
N LYS A 95 16.94 -37.33 -16.06
CA LYS A 95 17.88 -38.36 -15.59
C LYS A 95 17.29 -39.77 -15.65
N ALA A 96 16.02 -39.95 -15.29
CA ALA A 96 15.34 -41.24 -15.43
C ALA A 96 15.29 -41.70 -16.89
N ARG A 97 14.98 -40.77 -17.82
CA ARG A 97 15.00 -41.06 -19.25
C ARG A 97 16.40 -41.46 -19.76
N GLU A 98 17.43 -40.76 -19.30
CA GLU A 98 18.82 -41.06 -19.67
C GLU A 98 19.28 -42.43 -19.13
N ALA A 99 18.85 -42.81 -17.93
CA ALA A 99 19.13 -44.14 -17.36
C ALA A 99 18.44 -45.27 -18.15
N ASP A 100 17.17 -45.07 -18.54
CA ASP A 100 16.44 -46.04 -19.37
C ASP A 100 17.09 -46.23 -20.75
N ASP A 101 17.65 -45.17 -21.35
CA ASP A 101 18.37 -45.24 -22.63
C ASP A 101 19.75 -45.93 -22.50
N PHE A 102 20.40 -45.89 -21.33
CA PHE A 102 21.71 -46.52 -21.09
C PHE A 102 21.61 -48.04 -20.81
N ASP A 103 20.56 -48.50 -20.12
CA ASP A 103 20.32 -49.94 -19.86
C ASP A 103 19.83 -50.72 -21.10
N ALA A 104 19.55 -50.03 -22.21
CA ALA A 104 19.05 -50.61 -23.46
C ALA A 104 20.15 -50.90 -24.52
N GLU A 105 21.42 -50.55 -24.26
CA GLU A 105 22.62 -50.86 -25.08
C GLU A 105 23.40 -52.07 -24.55
#